data_AF-A0A3D1HKX5-F1
#
_entry.id   AF-A0A3D1HKX5-F1
#
_cell.length_a   1.000
_cell.length_b   1.000
_cell.length_c   1.000
_cell.angle_alpha   90.00
_cell.angle_beta   90.00
_cell.angle_gamma   90.00
#
_symmetry.space_group_name_H-M   'P 1'
#
loop_
_entity.id
_entity.type
_entity.pdbx_description
1 polymer ?
#
loop_
_entity_poly.entity_id
_entity_poly.type
_entity_poly.pdbx_seq_one_letter_code
_entity_poly.pdbx_strand_id
1 'polypeptide(L)'
;MESNYTFNALGYFEHLAKSNRLAKDNGFCPCFCSGPESIDGVMQNFRKQKNFIMIDDTTSQNTYSRGVTFFDKNVYTVFILAHYRIDDMGDRQEKLELCRRIFRQFHSRMIFDKENMEYGDMMEWLDVASVYSREMSRYSMNGVTGLYFMVNNDEPIDLTYNSNEWED
;
A
#
# COMPACT_ATOMS: atom_id res chain seq x y z
N MET A 1 -25.74 0.68 -17.25
CA MET A 1 -24.40 1.17 -17.57
C MET A 1 -23.51 0.73 -16.43
N GLU A 2 -22.92 -0.46 -16.56
CA GLU A 2 -21.89 -0.89 -15.62
C GLU A 2 -20.70 0.04 -15.79
N SER A 3 -20.42 0.77 -14.74
CA SER A 3 -19.29 1.66 -14.70
C SER A 3 -18.44 1.12 -13.56
N ASN A 4 -17.47 0.26 -13.88
CA ASN A 4 -16.45 -0.17 -12.93
C ASN A 4 -15.61 1.06 -12.55
N TYR A 5 -16.13 1.87 -11.61
CA TYR A 5 -15.51 3.05 -10.99
C TYR A 5 -14.72 2.68 -9.73
N THR A 6 -14.30 1.42 -9.59
CA THR A 6 -13.46 0.98 -8.47
C THR A 6 -12.07 1.61 -8.58
N PHE A 7 -11.60 2.21 -7.50
CA PHE A 7 -10.30 2.88 -7.47
C PHE A 7 -9.17 1.86 -7.57
N ASN A 8 -8.29 2.03 -8.58
CA ASN A 8 -7.10 1.20 -8.72
C ASN A 8 -6.01 1.61 -7.73
N ALA A 9 -6.18 1.22 -6.46
CA ALA A 9 -5.25 1.55 -5.39
C ALA A 9 -3.85 0.96 -5.62
N LEU A 10 -3.75 -0.27 -6.14
CA LEU A 10 -2.47 -0.91 -6.44
C LEU A 10 -1.66 -0.09 -7.46
N GLY A 11 -2.29 0.30 -8.57
CA GLY A 11 -1.67 1.16 -9.58
C GLY A 11 -1.32 2.55 -9.05
N TYR A 12 -2.17 3.09 -8.17
CA TYR A 12 -1.91 4.38 -7.51
C TYR A 12 -0.66 4.34 -6.62
N PHE A 13 -0.52 3.34 -5.75
CA PHE A 13 0.67 3.20 -4.89
C PHE A 13 1.93 2.89 -5.70
N GLU A 14 1.82 2.12 -6.78
CA GLU A 14 2.92 1.90 -7.72
C GLU A 14 3.36 3.24 -8.37
N HIS A 15 2.40 4.09 -8.76
CA HIS A 15 2.67 5.42 -9.29
C HIS A 15 3.37 6.32 -8.26
N LEU A 16 2.91 6.33 -7.00
CA LEU A 16 3.57 7.09 -5.93
C LEU A 16 5.03 6.66 -5.76
N ALA A 17 5.30 5.36 -5.75
CA ALA A 17 6.65 4.81 -5.66
C ALA A 17 7.51 5.17 -6.88
N LYS A 18 6.93 5.12 -8.08
CA LYS A 18 7.60 5.50 -9.34
C LYS A 18 7.75 7.00 -9.55
N SER A 19 7.07 7.87 -8.78
CA SER A 19 7.11 9.32 -8.99
C SER A 19 7.84 10.06 -7.86
N ASN A 20 7.92 9.48 -6.66
CA ASN A 20 8.58 10.08 -5.52
C ASN A 20 10.10 10.24 -5.75
N ARG A 21 10.57 11.49 -5.74
CA ARG A 21 11.99 11.83 -5.98
C ARG A 21 12.92 11.25 -4.91
N LEU A 22 12.56 11.34 -3.63
CA LEU A 22 13.39 10.81 -2.54
C LEU A 22 13.60 9.30 -2.65
N ALA A 23 12.54 8.58 -3.01
CA ALA A 23 12.58 7.15 -3.27
C ALA A 23 13.51 6.82 -4.47
N LYS A 24 13.36 7.55 -5.59
CA LYS A 24 14.24 7.40 -6.76
C LYS A 24 15.70 7.65 -6.46
N ASP A 25 16.01 8.78 -5.84
CA ASP A 25 17.39 9.20 -5.55
C ASP A 25 18.10 8.21 -4.60
N ASN A 26 17.33 7.49 -3.78
CA ASN A 26 17.83 6.45 -2.88
C ASN A 26 17.68 5.04 -3.43
N GLY A 27 17.33 4.88 -4.72
CA GLY A 27 17.22 3.58 -5.36
C GLY A 27 16.19 2.66 -4.71
N PHE A 28 15.00 3.17 -4.41
CA PHE A 28 13.86 2.31 -4.07
C PHE A 28 13.23 1.75 -5.35
N CYS A 29 13.04 0.43 -5.39
CA CYS A 29 12.38 -0.24 -6.50
C CYS A 29 10.92 -0.57 -6.13
N PRO A 30 9.93 -0.09 -6.92
CA PRO A 30 8.55 -0.51 -6.79
C PRO A 30 8.38 -1.95 -7.27
N CYS A 31 7.73 -2.78 -6.47
CA CYS A 31 7.37 -4.15 -6.83
C CYS A 31 6.12 -4.60 -6.06
N PHE A 32 5.59 -5.77 -6.42
CA PHE A 32 4.45 -6.37 -5.75
C PHE A 32 4.91 -7.53 -4.87
N CYS A 33 4.18 -7.76 -3.79
CA CYS A 33 4.30 -8.95 -2.94
C CYS A 33 2.89 -9.46 -2.63
N SER A 34 2.74 -10.76 -2.38
CA SER A 34 1.48 -11.38 -1.98
C SER A 34 1.56 -11.74 -0.50
N GLY A 35 1.23 -10.79 0.36
CA GLY A 35 1.37 -10.91 1.80
C GLY A 35 2.82 -10.82 2.31
N PRO A 36 3.01 -10.64 3.63
CA PRO A 36 4.32 -10.51 4.28
C PRO A 36 5.26 -11.71 4.03
N GLU A 37 4.72 -12.92 3.93
CA GLU A 37 5.45 -14.17 3.74
C GLU A 37 6.18 -14.26 2.39
N SER A 38 5.70 -13.54 1.38
CA SER A 38 6.32 -13.53 0.05
C SER A 38 7.51 -12.58 -0.07
N ILE A 39 7.68 -11.66 0.88
CA ILE A 39 8.66 -10.56 0.79
C ILE A 39 10.09 -11.07 0.61
N ASP A 40 10.50 -12.07 1.40
CA ASP A 40 11.86 -12.62 1.32
C ASP A 40 12.13 -13.21 -0.09
N GLY A 41 11.14 -13.89 -0.67
CA GLY A 41 11.23 -14.45 -2.03
C GLY A 41 11.34 -13.36 -3.09
N VAL A 42 10.55 -12.29 -2.95
CA VAL A 42 10.63 -11.12 -3.83
C VAL A 42 12.01 -10.48 -3.73
N MET A 43 12.52 -10.21 -2.52
CA MET A 43 13.85 -9.63 -2.31
C MET A 43 14.97 -10.48 -2.95
N GLN A 44 14.88 -11.81 -2.85
CA GLN A 44 15.87 -12.72 -3.47
C GLN A 44 15.88 -12.64 -5.00
N ASN A 45 14.75 -12.33 -5.64
CA ASN A 45 14.67 -12.13 -7.09
C ASN A 45 15.33 -10.82 -7.55
N PHE A 46 15.42 -9.83 -6.66
CA PHE A 46 16.02 -8.53 -6.92
C PHE A 46 17.42 -8.37 -6.32
N ARG A 47 18.33 -9.31 -6.61
CA ARG A 47 19.69 -9.36 -6.02
C ARG A 47 20.55 -8.09 -6.18
N LYS A 48 20.27 -7.26 -7.18
CA LYS A 48 21.00 -6.00 -7.42
C LYS A 48 20.40 -4.80 -6.69
N GLN A 49 19.18 -4.94 -6.19
CA GLN A 49 18.42 -3.87 -5.57
C GLN A 49 18.59 -3.87 -4.06
N LYS A 50 18.70 -2.68 -3.47
CA LYS A 50 18.92 -2.52 -2.03
C LYS A 50 17.68 -2.08 -1.28
N ASN A 51 16.84 -1.25 -1.90
CA ASN A 51 15.67 -0.67 -1.24
C ASN A 51 14.42 -0.95 -2.07
N PHE A 52 13.31 -1.14 -1.40
CA PHE A 52 12.06 -1.63 -1.98
C PHE A 52 10.87 -0.83 -1.47
N ILE A 53 9.93 -0.57 -2.37
CA ILE A 53 8.56 -0.21 -2.01
C ILE A 53 7.69 -1.32 -2.55
N MET A 54 7.15 -2.14 -1.65
CA MET A 54 6.35 -3.31 -2.03
C MET A 54 4.89 -3.01 -1.79
N ILE A 55 4.07 -3.20 -2.81
CA ILE A 55 2.61 -3.13 -2.68
C ILE A 55 2.09 -4.55 -2.50
N ASP A 56 1.34 -4.78 -1.43
CA ASP A 56 0.66 -6.05 -1.21
C ASP A 56 -0.49 -6.20 -2.22
N ASP A 57 -0.40 -7.18 -3.11
CA ASP A 57 -1.44 -7.48 -4.09
C ASP A 57 -2.52 -8.41 -3.56
N THR A 58 -2.38 -8.89 -2.32
CA THR A 58 -3.46 -9.57 -1.60
C THR A 58 -4.27 -8.56 -0.80
N THR A 59 -5.58 -8.52 -1.04
CA THR A 59 -6.49 -7.66 -0.30
C THR A 59 -7.13 -8.44 0.85
N SER A 60 -7.05 -7.88 2.06
CA SER A 60 -7.94 -8.30 3.15
C SER A 60 -9.26 -7.57 2.98
N GLN A 61 -10.33 -8.33 2.71
CA GLN A 61 -11.66 -7.82 2.43
C GLN A 61 -12.61 -8.11 3.58
N ASN A 62 -13.50 -7.17 3.88
CA ASN A 62 -14.60 -7.38 4.80
C ASN A 62 -15.85 -6.67 4.30
N THR A 63 -16.86 -7.44 3.92
CA THR A 63 -18.15 -6.93 3.51
C THR A 63 -19.03 -6.62 4.72
N TYR A 64 -19.63 -5.43 4.74
CA TYR A 64 -20.54 -5.03 5.82
C TYR A 64 -21.68 -4.14 5.33
N SER A 65 -22.78 -4.11 6.07
CA SER A 65 -23.92 -3.23 5.79
C SER A 65 -23.85 -1.95 6.61
N ARG A 66 -24.18 -0.81 6.01
CA ARG A 66 -24.44 0.45 6.72
C ARG A 66 -25.72 1.06 6.18
N GLY A 67 -26.79 0.97 6.97
CA GLY A 67 -28.13 1.38 6.52
C GLY A 67 -28.66 0.44 5.44
N VAL A 68 -29.07 0.99 4.30
CA VAL A 68 -29.58 0.24 3.15
C VAL A 68 -28.51 -0.10 2.10
N THR A 69 -27.25 0.29 2.34
CA THR A 69 -26.13 0.09 1.42
C THR A 69 -25.13 -0.90 2.00
N PHE A 70 -24.53 -1.72 1.13
CA PHE A 70 -23.43 -2.62 1.46
C PHE A 70 -22.11 -2.01 1.01
N PHE A 71 -21.05 -2.30 1.76
CA PHE A 71 -19.70 -1.82 1.52
C PHE A 71 -18.73 -2.99 1.57
N ASP A 72 -17.70 -2.93 0.72
CA ASP A 72 -16.54 -3.79 0.79
C ASP A 72 -15.33 -3.01 1.31
N LYS A 73 -14.89 -3.37 2.51
CA LYS A 73 -13.70 -2.78 3.13
C LYS A 73 -12.46 -3.51 2.64
N ASN A 74 -11.69 -2.84 1.80
CA ASN A 74 -10.39 -3.29 1.33
C ASN A 74 -9.28 -2.65 2.16
N VAL A 75 -8.32 -3.44 2.63
CA VAL A 75 -7.11 -2.94 3.28
C VAL A 75 -5.91 -3.12 2.36
N TYR A 76 -5.32 -2.00 1.94
CA TYR A 76 -4.11 -1.99 1.12
C TYR A 76 -2.86 -1.80 1.98
N THR A 77 -1.93 -2.74 1.90
CA THR A 77 -0.67 -2.71 2.65
C THR A 77 0.49 -2.32 1.73
N VAL A 78 1.31 -1.37 2.15
CA VAL A 78 2.51 -0.96 1.42
C VAL A 78 3.71 -1.00 2.36
N PHE A 79 4.76 -1.73 1.96
CA PHE A 79 6.02 -1.85 2.68
C PHE A 79 7.05 -0.88 2.10
N ILE A 80 7.78 -0.18 2.97
CA ILE A 80 8.92 0.67 2.59
C ILE A 80 10.16 0.15 3.31
N LEU A 81 11.01 -0.54 2.56
CA LEU A 81 12.13 -1.31 3.08
C LEU A 81 13.46 -0.77 2.55
N ALA A 82 14.42 -0.58 3.44
CA ALA A 82 15.76 -0.14 3.08
C ALA A 82 16.81 -1.07 3.68
N HIS A 83 17.79 -1.46 2.86
CA HIS A 83 18.90 -2.27 3.31
C HIS A 83 19.85 -1.44 4.18
N TYR A 84 20.28 -2.03 5.29
CA TYR A 84 21.26 -1.45 6.20
C TYR A 84 22.43 -2.42 6.42
N ARG A 85 23.58 -1.91 6.88
CA ARG A 85 24.73 -2.74 7.22
C ARG A 85 24.43 -3.54 8.48
N ILE A 86 24.52 -4.87 8.38
CA ILE A 86 24.41 -5.76 9.53
C ILE A 86 25.49 -5.33 10.55
N ASP A 87 25.08 -5.23 11.82
CA ASP A 87 25.86 -4.71 12.95
C ASP A 87 26.10 -3.19 13.02
N ASP A 88 25.53 -2.40 12.11
CA ASP A 88 25.55 -0.93 12.19
C ASP A 88 24.17 -0.38 12.60
N MET A 89 24.04 -0.06 13.88
CA MET A 89 22.80 0.50 14.43
C MET A 89 22.58 1.97 14.02
N GLY A 90 23.64 2.70 13.67
CA GLY A 90 23.56 4.06 13.17
C GLY A 90 22.97 4.08 11.76
N ASP A 91 23.53 3.29 10.85
CA ASP A 91 23.01 3.13 9.49
C ASP A 91 21.57 2.62 9.51
N ARG A 92 21.24 1.64 10.38
CA ARG A 92 19.86 1.18 10.57
C ARG A 92 18.91 2.33 10.92
N GLN A 93 19.30 3.21 11.86
CA GLN A 93 18.47 4.35 12.25
C GLN A 93 18.31 5.33 11.08
N GLU A 94 19.37 5.62 10.34
CA GLU A 94 19.33 6.50 9.16
C GLU A 94 18.42 5.95 8.05
N LYS A 95 18.46 4.63 7.79
CA LYS A 95 17.57 3.96 6.84
C LYS A 95 16.11 3.98 7.30
N LEU A 96 15.87 3.80 8.59
CA LEU A 96 14.52 3.90 9.14
C LEU A 96 13.96 5.33 9.02
N GLU A 97 14.77 6.35 9.30
CA GLU A 97 14.39 7.76 9.08
C GLU A 97 14.09 8.06 7.61
N LEU A 98 14.86 7.48 6.69
CA LEU A 98 14.58 7.57 5.26
C LEU A 98 13.20 6.97 4.92
N CYS A 99 12.88 5.77 5.41
CA CYS A 99 11.56 5.16 5.22
C CYS A 99 10.44 6.02 5.82
N ARG A 100 10.62 6.58 7.03
CA ARG A 100 9.67 7.51 7.67
C ARG A 100 9.43 8.77 6.83
N ARG A 101 10.48 9.30 6.19
CA ARG A 101 10.34 10.47 5.29
C ARG A 101 9.58 10.13 4.02
N ILE A 102 9.87 8.99 3.39
CA ILE A 102 9.13 8.53 2.20
C ILE A 102 7.66 8.31 2.54
N PHE A 103 7.36 7.64 3.65
CA PHE A 103 5.98 7.46 4.12
C PHE A 103 5.24 8.80 4.30
N ARG A 104 5.85 9.78 4.98
CA ARG A 104 5.25 11.11 5.13
C ARG A 104 4.97 11.79 3.79
N GLN A 105 5.86 11.62 2.81
CA GLN A 105 5.65 12.17 1.45
C GLN A 105 4.52 11.44 0.71
N PHE A 106 4.40 10.13 0.88
CA PHE A 106 3.28 9.36 0.31
C PHE A 106 1.97 9.82 0.94
N HIS A 107 1.90 9.88 2.26
CA HIS A 107 0.69 10.32 2.97
C HIS A 107 0.30 11.74 2.60
N SER A 108 1.26 12.68 2.56
CA SER A 108 1.00 14.03 2.08
C SER A 108 0.48 14.06 0.64
N ARG A 109 0.98 13.19 -0.24
CA ARG A 109 0.52 13.11 -1.63
C ARG A 109 -0.88 12.50 -1.74
N MET A 110 -1.21 11.50 -0.92
CA MET A 110 -2.57 10.94 -0.81
C MET A 110 -3.60 11.99 -0.44
N ILE A 111 -3.29 12.82 0.55
CA ILE A 111 -4.16 13.94 0.95
C ILE A 111 -4.29 14.92 -0.22
N PHE A 112 -3.17 15.34 -0.81
CA PHE A 112 -3.20 16.28 -1.94
C PHE A 112 -4.03 15.76 -3.11
N ASP A 113 -3.80 14.53 -3.58
CA ASP A 113 -4.49 13.97 -4.74
C ASP A 113 -5.99 13.80 -4.47
N LYS A 114 -6.38 13.44 -3.23
CA LYS A 114 -7.80 13.36 -2.83
C LYS A 114 -8.46 14.74 -2.81
N GLU A 115 -7.85 15.72 -2.15
CA GLU A 115 -8.42 17.07 -2.01
C GLU A 115 -8.49 17.84 -3.34
N ASN A 116 -7.57 17.55 -4.27
CA ASN A 116 -7.58 18.16 -5.61
C ASN A 116 -8.38 17.35 -6.63
N MET A 117 -9.05 16.27 -6.22
CA MET A 117 -9.84 15.39 -7.10
C MET A 117 -9.05 14.90 -8.33
N GLU A 118 -7.75 14.60 -8.16
CA GLU A 118 -6.88 14.19 -9.27
C GLU A 118 -7.34 12.89 -9.93
N TYR A 119 -8.08 12.06 -9.19
CA TYR A 119 -8.71 10.83 -9.65
C TYR A 119 -10.24 10.92 -9.65
N GLY A 120 -10.79 12.15 -9.67
CA GLY A 120 -12.22 12.41 -9.51
C GLY A 120 -12.76 11.81 -8.21
N ASP A 121 -13.98 11.28 -8.26
CA ASP A 121 -14.67 10.69 -7.10
C ASP A 121 -14.11 9.31 -6.71
N MET A 122 -13.18 8.73 -7.50
CA MET A 122 -12.68 7.37 -7.23
C MET A 122 -11.93 7.29 -5.87
N MET A 123 -11.27 8.37 -5.44
CA MET A 123 -10.57 8.40 -4.13
C MET A 123 -11.49 8.71 -2.94
N GLU A 124 -12.80 8.91 -3.16
CA GLU A 124 -13.75 9.29 -2.10
C GLU A 124 -13.70 8.33 -0.92
N TRP A 125 -13.64 7.02 -1.21
CA TRP A 125 -13.70 5.94 -0.23
C TRP A 125 -12.34 5.58 0.39
N LEU A 126 -11.24 6.15 -0.11
CA LEU A 126 -9.90 5.93 0.42
C LEU A 126 -9.67 6.76 1.69
N ASP A 127 -9.45 6.10 2.83
CA ASP A 127 -9.25 6.76 4.12
C ASP A 127 -7.83 7.30 4.28
N VAL A 128 -7.62 8.52 3.77
CA VAL A 128 -6.35 9.26 3.91
C VAL A 128 -6.23 9.97 5.25
N ALA A 129 -7.29 10.06 6.05
CA ALA A 129 -7.28 10.75 7.33
C ALA A 129 -6.76 9.85 8.47
N SER A 130 -7.00 8.55 8.37
CA SER A 130 -6.60 7.56 9.38
C SER A 130 -5.79 6.42 8.78
N VAL A 131 -4.55 6.72 8.38
CA VAL A 131 -3.59 5.74 7.85
C VAL A 131 -2.85 5.05 9.00
N TYR A 132 -2.99 3.74 9.12
CA TYR A 132 -2.22 2.95 10.07
C TYR A 132 -0.78 2.77 9.55
N SER A 133 0.22 2.92 10.41
CA SER A 133 1.60 2.59 10.05
C SER A 133 2.32 1.92 11.21
N ARG A 134 3.24 1.02 10.89
CA ARG A 134 4.01 0.28 11.89
C ARG A 134 5.42 0.02 11.40
N GLU A 135 6.38 0.29 12.27
CA GLU A 135 7.77 -0.05 12.03
C GLU A 135 8.02 -1.53 12.22
N MET A 136 8.90 -2.04 11.39
CA MET A 136 9.26 -3.44 11.41
C MET A 136 10.23 -3.72 12.56
N SER A 137 9.99 -4.82 13.28
CA SER A 137 10.86 -5.23 14.38
C SER A 137 12.24 -5.63 13.85
N ARG A 138 13.27 -5.54 14.70
CA ARG A 138 14.69 -5.72 14.33
C ARG A 138 15.01 -7.07 13.65
N TYR A 139 14.18 -8.10 13.88
CA TYR A 139 14.40 -9.46 13.37
C TYR A 139 13.37 -9.87 12.30
N SER A 140 12.59 -8.91 11.80
CA SER A 140 11.50 -9.22 10.88
C SER A 140 11.97 -9.69 9.50
N MET A 141 13.12 -9.20 9.01
CA MET A 141 13.71 -9.58 7.72
C MET A 141 15.23 -9.38 7.71
N ASN A 142 15.97 -10.32 7.14
CA ASN A 142 17.44 -10.29 7.12
C ASN A 142 17.98 -9.12 6.29
N GLY A 143 18.62 -8.14 6.95
CA GLY A 143 19.38 -7.07 6.30
C GLY A 143 18.59 -5.84 5.86
N VAL A 144 17.29 -5.75 6.18
CA VAL A 144 16.46 -4.57 5.90
C VAL A 144 15.79 -4.02 7.16
N THR A 145 15.52 -2.72 7.13
CA THR A 145 14.72 -2.02 8.12
C THR A 145 13.68 -1.19 7.40
N GLY A 146 12.62 -0.79 8.10
CA GLY A 146 11.57 -0.01 7.47
C GLY A 146 10.27 -0.03 8.25
N LEU A 147 9.21 0.24 7.52
CA LEU A 147 7.85 0.25 8.02
C LEU A 147 6.91 -0.25 6.93
N TYR A 148 5.71 -0.61 7.34
CA TYR A 148 4.58 -0.72 6.43
C TYR A 148 3.48 0.24 6.88
N PHE A 149 2.60 0.59 5.95
CA PHE A 149 1.37 1.28 6.26
C PHE A 149 0.18 0.62 5.59
N MET A 150 -0.99 0.81 6.17
CA MET A 150 -2.26 0.25 5.73
C MET A 150 -3.26 1.38 5.51
N VAL A 151 -3.89 1.37 4.34
CA VAL A 151 -4.94 2.33 3.97
C VAL A 151 -6.22 1.57 3.71
N ASN A 152 -7.31 1.99 4.37
CA ASN A 152 -8.63 1.42 4.13
C ASN A 152 -9.25 2.07 2.89
N ASN A 153 -9.96 1.28 2.10
CA ASN A 153 -10.84 1.74 1.03
C ASN A 153 -12.20 1.06 1.21
N ASP A 154 -13.20 1.83 1.61
CA ASP A 154 -14.54 1.32 1.95
C ASP A 154 -15.50 1.63 0.79
N GLU A 155 -15.42 0.86 -0.31
CA GLU A 155 -16.21 1.11 -1.52
C GLU A 155 -17.63 0.53 -1.40
N PRO A 156 -18.67 1.22 -1.88
CA PRO A 156 -20.02 0.67 -1.94
C PRO A 156 -20.06 -0.48 -2.96
N ILE A 157 -20.78 -1.55 -2.62
CA ILE A 157 -20.97 -2.71 -3.48
C ILE A 157 -22.44 -2.99 -3.72
N ASP A 158 -22.75 -3.47 -4.92
CA ASP A 158 -24.08 -3.98 -5.26
C ASP A 158 -24.14 -5.47 -4.93
N LEU A 159 -24.98 -5.82 -3.96
CA LEU A 159 -25.30 -7.21 -3.60
C LEU A 159 -26.75 -7.56 -3.92
N THR A 160 -27.37 -6.83 -4.86
CA THR A 160 -28.74 -7.10 -5.29
C THR A 160 -28.82 -8.50 -5.87
N TYR A 161 -29.72 -9.31 -5.31
CA TYR A 161 -29.95 -10.66 -5.80
C TYR A 161 -30.49 -10.62 -7.23
N ASN A 162 -29.81 -11.32 -8.14
CA ASN A 162 -30.23 -11.51 -9.52
C ASN A 162 -30.63 -12.97 -9.72
N SER A 163 -31.93 -13.25 -9.82
CA SER A 163 -32.44 -14.62 -10.00
C SER A 163 -31.98 -15.27 -11.31
N ASN A 164 -31.58 -14.49 -12.32
CA ASN A 164 -31.09 -15.06 -13.58
C ASN A 164 -29.68 -15.65 -13.49
N GLU A 165 -28.97 -15.43 -12.38
CA GLU A 165 -27.65 -16.01 -12.11
C GLU A 165 -27.74 -17.42 -11.50
N TRP A 166 -28.95 -17.92 -11.22
CA TRP A 166 -29.18 -19.18 -10.51
C TRP A 166 -30.20 -20.06 -11.27
N GLU A 167 -30.05 -21.38 -11.23
CA GLU A 167 -30.89 -22.36 -11.97
C GLU A 167 -31.96 -23.05 -11.09
N ASP A 168 -32.29 -22.48 -9.94
CA ASP A 168 -33.20 -23.06 -8.95
C ASP A 168 -34.69 -23.07 -9.37
#